data_AF-K0PZ87-F1
#
_entry.id   AF-K0PZ87-F1
#
_cell.length_a   1.000
_cell.length_b   1.000
_cell.length_c   1.000
_cell.angle_alpha   90.00
_cell.angle_beta   90.00
_cell.angle_gamma   90.00
#
_symmetry.space_group_name_H-M   'P 1'
#
loop_
_entity.id
_entity.type
_entity.pdbx_description
1 polymer ?
#
loop_
_entity_poly.entity_id
_entity_poly.type
_entity_poly.pdbx_seq_one_letter_code
_entity_poly.pdbx_strand_id
1 'polypeptide(L)'
;MRQEPEGFPEFWGVWRPHARHTDGRGLARQAFEKHLKDGACAQDMIDGAKHFFRTMKDRDKEFVPLCATWLNRGAYEELAEAERAWNERVAQRQQQTSNVVTMQVVLPKNHFQRQNRA
;
A
#
# COMPACT_ATOMS: atom_id res chain seq x y z
N MET A 1 0.38 -31.76 -4.78
CA MET A 1 0.00 -30.42 -4.29
C MET A 1 -0.39 -29.58 -5.49
N ARG A 2 -1.51 -28.84 -5.45
CA ARG A 2 -1.91 -27.95 -6.56
C ARG A 2 -0.91 -26.78 -6.57
N GLN A 3 -0.24 -26.54 -7.69
CA GLN A 3 0.67 -25.40 -7.84
C GLN A 3 -0.15 -24.11 -7.72
N GLU A 4 0.42 -23.12 -7.03
CA GLU A 4 -0.28 -21.85 -6.81
C GLU A 4 -0.06 -20.90 -8.00
N PRO A 5 -1.06 -20.09 -8.37
CA PRO A 5 -0.88 -19.09 -9.40
C PRO A 5 0.26 -18.13 -9.03
N GLU A 6 1.01 -17.68 -10.03
CA GLU A 6 2.06 -16.68 -9.85
C GLU A 6 1.50 -15.41 -9.20
N GLY A 7 2.24 -14.86 -8.23
CA GLY A 7 1.81 -13.66 -7.47
C GLY A 7 0.74 -13.90 -6.39
N PHE A 8 0.03 -15.03 -6.40
CA PHE A 8 -1.00 -15.30 -5.38
C PHE A 8 -0.46 -15.30 -3.94
N PRO A 9 0.70 -15.89 -3.62
CA PRO A 9 1.24 -15.83 -2.26
C PRO A 9 1.49 -14.41 -1.75
N GLU A 10 1.96 -13.50 -2.62
CA GLU A 10 2.18 -12.09 -2.27
C GLU A 10 0.84 -11.38 -2.05
N PHE A 11 -0.08 -11.51 -2.99
CA PHE A 11 -1.43 -10.97 -2.88
C PHE A 11 -2.11 -11.43 -1.58
N TRP A 12 -2.05 -12.73 -1.29
CA TRP A 12 -2.62 -13.29 -0.07
C TRP A 12 -1.91 -12.79 1.19
N GLY A 13 -0.60 -12.53 1.14
CA GLY A 13 0.14 -11.92 2.23
C GLY A 13 -0.41 -10.54 2.62
N VAL A 14 -0.85 -9.75 1.64
CA VAL A 14 -1.48 -8.44 1.86
C VAL A 14 -2.91 -8.60 2.41
N TRP A 15 -3.66 -9.56 1.89
CA TRP A 15 -5.07 -9.72 2.23
C TRP A 15 -5.31 -10.43 3.58
N ARG A 16 -4.52 -11.47 3.87
CA ARG A 16 -4.72 -12.37 5.02
C ARG A 16 -4.88 -11.67 6.37
N PRO A 17 -4.14 -10.60 6.72
CA PRO A 17 -4.32 -9.89 7.99
C PRO A 17 -5.71 -9.27 8.18
N HIS A 18 -6.43 -9.03 7.07
CA HIS A 18 -7.76 -8.43 7.04
C HIS A 18 -8.86 -9.44 6.67
N ALA A 19 -8.50 -10.69 6.42
CA ALA A 19 -9.40 -11.75 6.03
C ALA A 19 -10.35 -12.11 7.19
N ARG A 20 -11.64 -12.19 6.89
CA ARG A 20 -12.65 -12.70 7.85
C ARG A 20 -12.49 -14.21 8.01
N HIS A 21 -13.07 -14.78 9.07
CA HIS A 21 -13.08 -16.24 9.27
C HIS A 21 -13.76 -17.01 8.12
N THR A 22 -14.67 -16.38 7.38
CA THR A 22 -15.32 -16.92 6.18
C THR A 22 -14.52 -16.68 4.88
N ASP A 23 -13.46 -15.88 4.93
CA ASP A 23 -12.65 -15.53 3.77
C ASP A 23 -11.57 -16.60 3.54
N GLY A 24 -12.01 -17.68 2.90
CA GLY A 24 -11.19 -18.85 2.67
C GLY A 24 -10.13 -18.62 1.59
N ARG A 25 -8.86 -18.90 1.93
CA ARG A 25 -7.72 -18.88 1.00
C ARG A 25 -7.97 -19.66 -0.31
N GLY A 26 -8.72 -20.76 -0.22
CA GLY A 26 -9.09 -21.56 -1.39
C GLY A 26 -9.98 -20.82 -2.39
N LEU A 27 -10.96 -20.06 -1.91
CA LEU A 27 -11.85 -19.24 -2.73
C LEU A 27 -11.12 -18.03 -3.30
N ALA A 28 -10.31 -17.36 -2.48
CA ALA A 28 -9.44 -16.26 -2.91
C ALA A 28 -8.52 -16.69 -4.07
N ARG A 29 -7.90 -17.87 -3.95
CA ARG A 29 -7.03 -18.43 -4.99
C ARG A 29 -7.78 -18.70 -6.30
N GLN A 30 -8.98 -19.26 -6.22
CA GLN A 30 -9.78 -19.54 -7.41
C GLN A 30 -10.21 -18.26 -8.12
N ALA A 31 -10.62 -17.23 -7.37
CA ALA A 31 -10.95 -15.93 -7.94
C ALA A 31 -9.72 -15.29 -8.60
N PHE A 32 -8.57 -15.29 -7.91
CA PHE A 32 -7.32 -14.75 -8.45
C PHE A 32 -6.89 -15.46 -9.74
N GLU A 33 -6.90 -16.81 -9.74
CA GLU A 33 -6.58 -17.62 -10.91
C GLU A 33 -7.52 -17.34 -12.08
N LYS A 34 -8.81 -17.11 -11.80
CA LYS A 34 -9.80 -16.74 -12.83
C LYS A 34 -9.41 -15.43 -13.50
N HIS A 35 -9.12 -14.38 -12.72
CA HIS A 35 -8.74 -13.09 -13.29
C HIS A 35 -7.45 -13.16 -14.11
N LEU A 36 -6.45 -13.94 -13.69
CA LEU A 36 -5.26 -14.18 -14.51
C LEU A 36 -5.60 -14.82 -15.86
N LYS A 37 -6.50 -15.80 -15.89
CA LYS A 37 -6.96 -16.45 -17.12
C LYS A 37 -7.75 -15.49 -18.02
N ASP A 38 -8.46 -14.55 -17.40
CA ASP A 38 -9.20 -13.50 -18.09
C ASP A 38 -8.28 -12.37 -18.61
N GLY A 39 -6.97 -12.45 -18.37
CA GLY A 39 -5.95 -11.51 -18.88
C GLY A 39 -5.57 -10.41 -17.91
N ALA A 40 -6.05 -10.44 -16.66
CA ALA A 40 -5.64 -9.48 -15.64
C ALA A 40 -4.17 -9.69 -15.24
N CYS A 41 -3.50 -8.59 -14.89
CA CYS A 41 -2.13 -8.62 -14.39
C CYS A 41 -2.08 -8.99 -12.90
N ALA A 42 -1.21 -9.93 -12.53
CA ALA A 42 -0.98 -10.32 -11.13
C ALA A 42 -0.54 -9.12 -10.28
N GLN A 43 0.34 -8.28 -10.81
CA GLN A 43 0.87 -7.12 -10.12
C GLN A 43 -0.23 -6.09 -9.81
N ASP A 44 -1.20 -5.91 -10.70
CA ASP A 44 -2.27 -4.94 -10.51
C ASP A 44 -3.20 -5.36 -9.38
N MET A 45 -3.49 -6.66 -9.28
CA MET A 45 -4.25 -7.20 -8.14
C MET A 45 -3.51 -7.01 -6.81
N ILE A 46 -2.18 -7.17 -6.81
CA ILE A 46 -1.33 -6.96 -5.61
C ILE A 46 -1.30 -5.49 -5.22
N ASP A 47 -1.02 -4.60 -6.18
CA ASP A 47 -0.90 -3.16 -5.98
C ASP A 47 -2.25 -2.56 -5.56
N GLY A 48 -3.34 -2.98 -6.20
CA GLY A 48 -4.69 -2.60 -5.82
C GLY A 48 -5.02 -3.00 -4.38
N ALA A 49 -4.62 -4.21 -3.94
CA ALA A 49 -4.82 -4.65 -2.56
C ALA A 49 -3.98 -3.84 -1.56
N LYS A 50 -2.72 -3.53 -1.90
CA LYS A 50 -1.83 -2.69 -1.08
C LYS A 50 -2.44 -1.29 -0.89
N HIS A 51 -2.91 -0.68 -1.98
CA HIS A 51 -3.52 0.64 -1.92
C HIS A 51 -4.83 0.66 -1.14
N PHE A 52 -5.67 -0.35 -1.36
CA PHE A 52 -6.96 -0.52 -0.68
C PHE A 52 -6.79 -0.48 0.83
N PHE A 53 -5.90 -1.29 1.39
CA PHE A 53 -5.68 -1.31 2.84
C PHE A 53 -4.87 -0.12 3.35
N ARG A 54 -3.98 0.45 2.54
CA ARG A 54 -3.20 1.64 2.93
C ARG A 54 -4.07 2.88 3.13
N THR A 55 -5.06 3.07 2.27
CA THR A 55 -5.94 4.26 2.29
C THR A 55 -7.19 4.07 3.16
N MET A 56 -7.44 2.83 3.61
CA MET A 56 -8.57 2.48 4.45
C MET A 56 -8.44 3.05 5.86
N LYS A 57 -9.55 3.61 6.37
CA LYS A 57 -9.64 4.07 7.77
C LYS A 57 -9.92 2.88 8.69
N ASP A 58 -9.47 2.97 9.94
CA ASP A 58 -9.65 1.88 10.92
C ASP A 58 -11.12 1.46 11.10
N ARG A 59 -12.03 2.44 11.16
CA ARG A 59 -13.47 2.18 11.28
C ARG A 59 -14.06 1.40 10.10
N ASP A 60 -13.42 1.47 8.93
CA ASP A 60 -13.91 0.85 7.70
C ASP A 60 -13.38 -0.60 7.56
N LYS A 61 -12.42 -1.01 8.40
CA LYS A 61 -11.83 -2.36 8.39
C LYS A 61 -12.85 -3.46 8.68
N GLU A 62 -13.88 -3.17 9.46
CA GLU A 62 -14.98 -4.10 9.74
C GLU A 62 -15.86 -4.37 8.51
N PHE A 63 -15.81 -3.50 7.51
CA PHE A 63 -16.61 -3.58 6.29
C PHE A 63 -15.83 -4.07 5.07
N VAL A 64 -14.60 -4.57 5.27
CA VAL A 64 -13.80 -5.19 4.21
C VAL A 64 -14.59 -6.35 3.58
N PRO A 65 -14.84 -6.32 2.26
CA PRO A 65 -15.54 -7.41 1.57
C PRO A 65 -14.72 -8.72 1.60
N LEU A 66 -15.34 -9.85 1.28
CA LEU A 66 -14.57 -11.09 1.07
C LEU A 66 -13.61 -10.91 -0.12
N CYS A 67 -12.44 -11.53 -0.06
CA CYS A 67 -11.40 -11.44 -1.09
C CYS A 67 -11.94 -11.74 -2.49
N ALA A 68 -12.63 -12.87 -2.64
CA ALA A 68 -13.23 -13.26 -3.91
C ALA A 68 -14.24 -12.24 -4.42
N THR A 69 -15.05 -11.65 -3.53
CA THR A 69 -16.02 -10.61 -3.90
C THR A 69 -15.33 -9.33 -4.35
N TRP A 70 -14.23 -8.95 -3.72
CA TRP A 70 -13.44 -7.78 -4.12
C TRP A 70 -12.77 -7.98 -5.47
N LEU A 71 -12.14 -9.15 -5.69
CA LEU A 71 -11.53 -9.53 -6.97
C LEU A 71 -12.57 -9.53 -8.10
N ASN A 72 -13.70 -10.23 -7.91
CA ASN A 72 -14.75 -10.37 -8.92
C ASN A 72 -15.41 -9.02 -9.31
N ARG A 73 -15.24 -7.97 -8.51
CA ARG A 73 -15.70 -6.61 -8.84
C ARG A 73 -14.71 -5.82 -9.69
N GLY A 74 -13.51 -6.33 -9.96
CA GLY A 74 -12.45 -5.58 -10.63
C GLY A 74 -11.91 -4.42 -9.79
N ALA A 75 -12.12 -4.44 -8.46
CA ALA A 75 -11.82 -3.29 -7.60
C ALA A 75 -10.33 -2.91 -7.56
N TYR A 76 -9.44 -3.81 -7.99
CA TYR A 76 -8.01 -3.55 -8.08
C TYR A 76 -7.62 -2.65 -9.25
N GLU A 77 -8.43 -2.55 -10.32
CA GLU A 77 -8.02 -1.88 -11.57
C GLU A 77 -7.69 -0.40 -11.34
N GLU A 78 -8.62 0.35 -10.74
CA GLU A 78 -8.39 1.77 -10.41
C GLU A 78 -7.36 1.95 -9.29
N LEU A 79 -7.34 1.01 -8.33
CA LEU A 79 -6.48 1.11 -7.14
C LEU A 79 -5.01 0.79 -7.46
N ALA A 80 -4.73 -0.03 -8.48
CA ALA A 80 -3.39 -0.31 -8.95
C ALA A 80 -2.73 0.94 -9.52
N GLU A 81 -3.46 1.73 -10.31
CA GLU A 81 -2.95 3.01 -10.83
C GLU A 81 -2.65 4.01 -9.72
N ALA A 82 -3.55 4.09 -8.73
CA ALA A 82 -3.37 4.93 -7.55
C ALA A 82 -2.14 4.51 -6.72
N GLU A 83 -1.85 3.21 -6.64
CA GLU A 83 -0.66 2.68 -6.00
C GLU A 83 0.63 3.11 -6.70
N ARG A 84 0.68 2.97 -8.04
CA ARG A 84 1.84 3.39 -8.83
C ARG A 84 2.10 4.89 -8.68
N ALA A 85 1.05 5.70 -8.77
CA ALA A 85 1.15 7.15 -8.55
C ALA A 85 1.63 7.49 -7.13
N TRP A 86 1.23 6.71 -6.12
CA TRP A 86 1.75 6.89 -4.75
C TRP A 86 3.23 6.55 -4.66
N ASN A 87 3.65 5.42 -5.25
CA ASN A 87 5.06 4.99 -5.27
C ASN A 87 5.95 6.05 -5.94
N GLU A 88 5.52 6.60 -7.07
CA GLU A 88 6.23 7.70 -7.76
C GLU A 88 6.40 8.93 -6.86
N ARG A 89 5.33 9.35 -6.16
CA ARG A 89 5.39 10.50 -5.22
C ARG A 89 6.30 10.25 -4.03
N VAL A 90 6.38 9.00 -3.55
CA VAL A 90 7.30 8.63 -2.46
C VAL A 90 8.74 8.63 -2.94
N ALA A 91 9.01 8.07 -4.12
CA ALA A 91 10.34 8.08 -4.73
C ALA A 91 10.84 9.51 -4.99
N GLN A 92 9.99 10.39 -5.52
CA GLN A 92 10.31 11.81 -5.73
C GLN A 92 10.64 12.53 -4.42
N ARG A 93 9.87 12.27 -3.35
CA ARG A 93 10.14 12.85 -2.02
C ARG A 93 11.48 12.40 -1.45
N GLN A 94 11.82 11.12 -1.58
CA GLN A 94 13.11 10.59 -1.12
C GLN A 94 14.29 11.21 -1.91
N GLN A 95 14.15 11.35 -3.22
CA GLN A 95 15.16 12.02 -4.06
C GLN A 95 15.32 13.50 -3.68
N GLN A 96 14.22 14.22 -3.42
CA GLN A 96 14.29 15.61 -2.97
C GLN A 96 15.00 15.76 -1.62
N THR A 97 14.73 14.89 -0.64
CA THR A 97 15.42 14.94 0.66
C THR A 97 16.93 14.70 0.55
N SER A 98 17.38 13.92 -0.42
CA SER A 98 18.81 13.68 -0.66
C SER A 98 19.56 14.92 -1.19
N ASN A 99 18.84 15.86 -1.81
CA ASN A 99 19.40 17.08 -2.40
C ASN A 99 19.35 18.31 -1.48
N VAL A 100 18.85 18.20 -0.24
CA VAL A 100 18.81 19.32 0.70
C VAL A 100 20.11 19.37 1.51
N VAL A 101 20.97 20.35 1.24
CA VAL A 101 22.14 20.66 2.10
C VAL A 101 21.62 21.26 3.41
N THR A 102 21.77 20.55 4.52
CA THR A 102 21.51 21.10 5.86
C THR A 102 22.51 22.21 6.15
N MET A 103 22.09 23.47 6.05
CA MET A 103 22.88 24.61 6.52
C MET A 103 22.96 24.53 8.05
N GLN A 104 24.13 24.12 8.55
CA GLN A 104 24.41 24.12 9.97
C GLN A 104 24.54 25.59 10.43
N VAL A 105 23.49 26.12 11.03
CA VAL A 105 23.50 27.49 11.56
C VAL A 105 24.46 27.52 12.76
N VAL A 106 25.69 27.99 12.54
CA VAL A 106 26.64 28.25 13.61
C VAL A 106 26.22 29.53 14.32
N LEU A 107 25.43 29.39 15.39
CA LEU A 107 25.07 30.54 16.23
C LEU A 107 26.32 31.03 16.99
N PRO A 108 26.63 32.35 16.96
CA PRO A 108 27.74 32.89 17.73
C PRO A 108 27.46 32.75 19.24
N LYS A 109 28.52 32.51 20.03
CA LYS A 109 28.45 32.20 21.49
C LYS A 109 27.65 33.19 22.35
N ASN A 110 27.39 34.40 21.86
CA ASN A 110 26.74 35.48 22.62
C ASN A 110 25.28 35.75 22.20
N HIS A 111 24.67 34.89 21.38
CA HIS A 111 23.32 35.09 20.83
C HIS A 111 22.23 35.28 21.90
N PHE A 112 22.38 34.67 23.09
CA PHE A 112 21.35 34.70 24.15
C PHE A 112 21.55 35.78 25.22
N GLN A 113 22.62 36.58 25.18
CA GLN A 113 22.98 37.47 26.30
C GLN A 113 22.25 38.81 26.36
N ARG A 114 21.33 39.13 25.44
CA ARG A 114 20.64 40.45 25.40
C ARG A 114 19.22 40.48 25.96
N GLN A 115 18.70 39.38 26.52
CA GLN A 115 17.29 39.32 26.94
C GLN A 115 17.01 39.67 28.41
N ASN A 116 18.02 39.92 29.25
CA ASN A 116 17.80 40.30 30.66
C ASN A 116 18.58 41.56 31.03
N ARG A 117 18.01 42.73 30.74
CA ARG A 117 18.30 43.98 31.46
C ARG A 117 16.95 44.62 31.81
N ALA A 118 16.46 44.27 32.99
CA ALA A 118 15.50 45.08 33.75
C ALA A 118 16.26 46.15 34.53
#